data_AF-A0A921QHA7-F1
#
_entry.id   AF-A0A921QHA7-F1
#
_cell.length_a   1.000
_cell.length_b   1.000
_cell.length_c   1.000
_cell.angle_alpha   90.00
_cell.angle_beta   90.00
_cell.angle_gamma   90.00
#
_symmetry.space_group_name_H-M   'P 1'
#
loop_
_entity.id
_entity.type
_entity.pdbx_description
1 polymer ?
#
loop_
_entity_poly.entity_id
_entity_poly.type
_entity_poly.pdbx_seq_one_letter_code
_entity_poly.pdbx_strand_id
1 'polypeptide(L)'
;MGEETHQSVQELAASLGALPPEFVRSEHDQPGATTYRGADAPMIDMSEPGFGARMAVAAREWGLFQVVNHGVPSAVRVGRAFFALPREKERYAMDLASGKIEGYGTKLDVEGKKTWNDFFHVVVPPEKVVCAWELVTKYTADVSQIEISRSSVGEREEM
;
A
#
# COMPACT_ATOMS: atom_id res chain seq x y z
N MET A 1 -11.34 -11.96 -28.09
CA MET A 1 -10.48 -11.74 -26.90
C MET A 1 -11.21 -10.71 -26.05
N GLY A 2 -11.77 -11.13 -24.92
CA GLY A 2 -12.52 -10.22 -24.04
C GLY A 2 -11.57 -9.19 -23.44
N GLU A 3 -11.98 -7.93 -23.45
CA GLU A 3 -11.36 -6.87 -22.67
C GLU A 3 -11.41 -7.28 -21.20
N GLU A 4 -10.27 -7.67 -20.64
CA GLU A 4 -10.19 -8.01 -19.22
C GLU A 4 -10.26 -6.70 -18.44
N THR A 5 -11.47 -6.32 -17.99
CA THR A 5 -11.67 -5.09 -17.22
C THR A 5 -10.83 -5.15 -15.95
N HIS A 6 -9.86 -4.25 -15.82
CA HIS A 6 -9.01 -4.09 -14.65
C HIS A 6 -9.83 -3.46 -13.50
N GLN A 7 -10.63 -4.28 -12.80
CA GLN A 7 -11.41 -3.83 -11.65
C GLN A 7 -10.51 -3.75 -10.40
N SER A 8 -10.56 -2.62 -9.70
CA SER A 8 -9.83 -2.44 -8.44
C SER A 8 -10.47 -3.23 -7.28
N VAL A 9 -9.68 -3.67 -6.30
CA VAL A 9 -10.21 -4.34 -5.10
C VAL A 9 -11.05 -3.36 -4.28
N GLN A 10 -10.67 -2.08 -4.24
CA GLN A 10 -11.44 -1.03 -3.57
C GLN A 10 -12.85 -0.84 -4.16
N GLU A 11 -12.99 -0.80 -5.50
CA GLU A 11 -14.31 -0.70 -6.16
C GLU A 11 -15.11 -1.98 -6.01
N LEU A 12 -14.43 -3.14 -6.10
CA LEU A 12 -15.05 -4.43 -5.87
C LEU A 12 -15.63 -4.50 -4.45
N ALA A 13 -14.87 -4.10 -3.44
CA ALA A 13 -15.30 -4.08 -2.04
C ALA A 13 -16.53 -3.19 -1.81
N ALA A 14 -16.65 -2.08 -2.53
CA ALA A 14 -17.79 -1.16 -2.41
C ALA A 14 -19.11 -1.71 -2.95
N SER A 15 -19.05 -2.74 -3.81
CA SER A 15 -20.21 -3.30 -4.51
C SER A 15 -20.43 -4.79 -4.25
N LEU A 16 -19.65 -5.38 -3.34
CA LEU A 16 -19.57 -6.83 -3.17
C LEU A 16 -20.77 -7.41 -2.41
N GLY A 17 -21.43 -8.41 -3.01
CA GLY A 17 -22.37 -9.27 -2.29
C GLY A 17 -21.73 -10.50 -1.64
N ALA A 18 -20.70 -11.06 -2.27
CA ALA A 18 -19.93 -12.21 -1.77
C ALA A 18 -18.50 -12.19 -2.33
N LEU A 19 -17.53 -12.74 -1.58
CA LEU A 19 -16.12 -12.76 -1.99
C LEU A 19 -15.90 -13.66 -3.22
N PRO A 20 -15.31 -13.14 -4.33
CA PRO A 20 -15.05 -13.98 -5.50
C PRO A 20 -14.05 -15.11 -5.19
N PRO A 21 -14.22 -16.32 -5.78
CA PRO A 21 -13.39 -17.49 -5.47
C PRO A 21 -11.88 -17.31 -5.69
N GLU A 22 -11.49 -16.41 -6.58
CA GLU A 22 -10.08 -16.09 -6.84
C GLU A 22 -9.38 -15.39 -5.66
N PHE A 23 -10.13 -14.79 -4.73
CA PHE A 23 -9.61 -14.18 -3.50
C PHE A 23 -9.76 -15.09 -2.27
N VAL A 24 -10.53 -16.18 -2.39
CA VAL A 24 -10.69 -17.16 -1.32
C VAL A 24 -9.44 -18.02 -1.23
N ARG A 25 -8.74 -17.94 -0.10
CA ARG A 25 -7.56 -18.74 0.22
C ARG A 25 -7.88 -20.23 0.33
N SER A 26 -6.88 -21.09 0.15
CA SER A 26 -7.05 -22.54 0.35
C SER A 26 -7.43 -22.84 1.81
N GLU A 27 -8.05 -23.99 2.08
CA GLU A 27 -8.39 -24.39 3.46
C GLU A 27 -7.15 -24.45 4.37
N HIS A 28 -5.98 -24.79 3.82
CA HIS A 28 -4.71 -24.82 4.54
C HIS A 28 -4.25 -23.43 4.99
N ASP A 29 -4.55 -22.38 4.22
CA ASP A 29 -4.09 -21.00 4.50
C ASP A 29 -5.16 -20.18 5.24
N GLN A 30 -6.35 -20.73 5.43
CA GLN A 30 -7.40 -20.09 6.20
C GLN A 30 -7.12 -20.23 7.70
N PRO A 31 -7.51 -19.24 8.53
CA PRO A 31 -7.42 -19.39 9.98
C PRO A 31 -8.20 -20.62 10.44
N GLY A 32 -7.54 -21.50 11.19
CA GLY A 32 -8.10 -22.76 11.65
C GLY A 32 -8.08 -22.87 13.18
N ALA A 33 -8.55 -24.00 13.70
CA ALA A 33 -8.52 -24.28 15.14
C ALA A 33 -7.09 -24.31 15.71
N THR A 34 -6.09 -24.58 14.87
CA THR A 34 -4.67 -24.63 15.23
C THR A 34 -3.95 -23.28 15.09
N THR A 35 -4.65 -22.20 14.73
CA THR A 35 -4.03 -20.88 14.59
C THR A 35 -3.45 -20.42 15.93
N TYR A 36 -2.12 -20.30 15.99
CA TYR A 36 -1.40 -19.82 17.16
C TYR A 36 -1.79 -18.38 17.49
N ARG A 37 -2.30 -18.17 18.70
CA ARG A 37 -2.69 -16.85 19.24
C ARG A 37 -1.53 -16.23 20.01
N GLY A 38 -0.36 -16.17 19.38
CA GLY A 38 0.91 -15.84 20.01
C GLY A 38 0.94 -14.57 20.85
N ALA A 39 2.00 -14.42 21.63
CA ALA A 39 2.29 -13.18 22.34
C ALA A 39 2.58 -12.02 21.36
N ASP A 40 2.33 -10.80 21.82
CA ASP A 40 2.58 -9.60 21.04
C ASP A 40 4.07 -9.45 20.70
N ALA A 41 4.34 -8.98 19.48
CA ALA A 41 5.69 -8.73 19.04
C ALA A 41 6.37 -7.65 19.91
N PRO A 42 7.69 -7.74 20.16
CA PRO A 42 8.41 -6.74 20.94
C PRO A 42 8.21 -5.33 20.38
N MET A 43 7.94 -4.38 21.27
CA MET A 43 7.91 -2.95 20.95
C MET A 43 9.18 -2.29 21.45
N ILE A 44 9.87 -1.55 20.57
CA ILE A 44 11.17 -0.95 20.84
C ILE A 44 11.05 0.56 20.77
N ASP A 45 11.29 1.21 21.90
CA ASP A 45 11.46 2.65 21.96
C ASP A 45 12.87 3.04 21.47
N MET A 46 12.93 3.84 20.39
CA MET A 46 14.18 4.32 19.80
C MET A 46 14.76 5.56 20.51
N SER A 47 14.01 6.19 21.41
CA SER A 47 14.50 7.29 22.23
C SER A 47 15.36 6.82 23.41
N GLU A 48 15.26 5.54 23.77
CA GLU A 48 16.02 4.94 24.86
C GLU A 48 17.44 4.50 24.43
N PRO A 49 18.45 4.60 25.32
CA PRO A 49 19.78 4.10 25.02
C PRO A 49 19.77 2.58 24.78
N GLY A 50 20.66 2.11 23.91
CA GLY A 50 20.84 0.69 23.62
C GLY A 50 19.73 0.05 22.79
N PHE A 51 18.82 0.82 22.19
CA PHE A 51 17.73 0.29 21.35
C PHE A 51 18.22 -0.65 20.24
N GLY A 52 19.39 -0.39 19.64
CA GLY A 52 19.96 -1.24 18.59
C GLY A 52 20.27 -2.66 19.04
N ALA A 53 20.73 -2.84 20.28
CA ALA A 53 20.94 -4.18 20.84
C ALA A 53 19.61 -4.91 21.06
N ARG A 54 18.58 -4.20 21.55
CA ARG A 54 17.23 -4.77 21.70
C ARG A 54 16.62 -5.16 20.34
N MET A 55 16.85 -4.35 19.30
CA MET A 55 16.45 -4.68 17.93
C MET A 55 17.12 -5.95 17.43
N ALA A 56 18.42 -6.11 17.66
CA ALA A 56 19.15 -7.31 17.25
C ALA A 56 18.62 -8.57 17.96
N VAL A 57 18.31 -8.47 19.26
CA VAL A 57 17.69 -9.56 20.02
C VAL A 57 16.30 -9.89 19.48
N ALA A 58 15.44 -8.90 19.31
CA ALA A 58 14.09 -9.11 18.79
C ALA A 58 14.12 -9.69 17.35
N ALA A 59 15.00 -9.19 16.49
CA ALA A 59 15.18 -9.75 15.14
C ALA A 59 15.61 -11.23 15.18
N ARG A 60 16.51 -11.60 16.09
CA ARG A 60 16.97 -12.98 16.23
C ARG A 60 15.92 -13.91 16.81
N GLU A 61 15.20 -13.48 17.85
CA GLU A 61 14.27 -14.33 18.60
C GLU A 61 12.86 -14.37 17.99
N TRP A 62 12.42 -13.26 17.40
CA TRP A 62 11.08 -13.10 16.86
C TRP A 62 11.02 -12.98 15.34
N GLY A 63 12.08 -12.48 14.70
CA GLY A 63 12.08 -12.17 13.27
C GLY A 63 11.32 -10.89 12.89
N LEU A 64 10.63 -10.24 13.84
CA LEU A 64 9.93 -8.98 13.66
C LEU A 64 9.79 -8.22 14.99
N PHE A 65 9.61 -6.89 14.92
CA PHE A 65 9.38 -6.02 16.07
C PHE A 65 8.69 -4.72 15.63
N GLN A 66 8.04 -4.05 16.56
CA GLN A 66 7.49 -2.70 16.39
C GLN A 66 8.48 -1.66 16.90
N VAL A 67 8.48 -0.47 16.30
CA VAL A 67 9.30 0.67 16.77
C VAL A 67 8.41 1.86 17.09
N VAL A 68 8.75 2.58 18.16
CA VAL A 68 8.12 3.84 18.56
C VAL A 68 9.19 4.91 18.79
N ASN A 69 8.78 6.18 18.81
CA ASN A 69 9.67 7.33 18.99
C ASN A 69 10.85 7.36 17.99
N HIS A 70 10.60 6.87 16.77
CA HIS A 70 11.59 6.73 15.70
C HIS A 70 11.89 8.05 14.94
N GLY A 71 11.24 9.16 15.30
CA GLY A 71 11.50 10.49 14.73
C GLY A 71 11.00 10.71 13.30
N VAL A 72 10.28 9.75 12.70
CA VAL A 72 9.70 9.87 11.35
C VAL A 72 8.30 10.49 11.44
N PRO A 73 8.02 11.61 10.77
CA PRO A 73 6.68 12.21 10.74
C PRO A 73 5.64 11.30 10.08
N SER A 74 4.36 11.45 10.45
CA SER A 74 3.28 10.64 9.89
C SER A 74 3.05 10.94 8.40
N ALA A 75 3.28 9.94 7.55
CA ALA A 75 3.05 10.01 6.09
C ALA A 75 1.65 9.49 5.67
N VAL A 76 0.80 9.10 6.62
CA VAL A 76 -0.47 8.37 6.37
C VAL A 76 -1.43 9.15 5.44
N ARG A 77 -1.41 10.48 5.47
CA ARG A 77 -2.32 11.32 4.69
C ARG A 77 -2.14 11.15 3.18
N VAL A 78 -0.90 10.93 2.75
CA VAL A 78 -0.51 10.96 1.34
C VAL A 78 -1.04 9.73 0.59
N GLY A 79 -0.89 8.54 1.18
CA GLY A 79 -1.44 7.31 0.62
C GLY A 79 -2.96 7.34 0.51
N ARG A 80 -3.66 7.83 1.55
CA ARG A 80 -5.12 7.94 1.52
C ARG A 80 -5.61 8.83 0.39
N ALA A 81 -4.97 9.98 0.17
CA ALA A 81 -5.33 10.89 -0.92
C ALA A 81 -5.16 10.22 -2.29
N PHE A 82 -4.07 9.50 -2.51
CA PHE A 82 -3.84 8.78 -3.76
C PHE A 82 -4.92 7.72 -4.04
N PHE A 83 -5.22 6.84 -3.08
CA PHE A 83 -6.22 5.77 -3.29
C PHE A 83 -7.67 6.29 -3.30
N ALA A 84 -7.92 7.52 -2.84
CA ALA A 84 -9.21 8.19 -3.02
C ALA A 84 -9.43 8.68 -4.46
N LEU A 85 -8.39 8.72 -5.29
CA LEU A 85 -8.55 9.04 -6.71
C LEU A 85 -9.38 7.96 -7.41
N PRO A 86 -10.32 8.36 -8.29
CA PRO A 86 -11.03 7.46 -9.20
C PRO A 86 -10.09 6.81 -10.23
N ARG A 87 -10.27 7.07 -11.53
CA ARG A 87 -9.44 6.52 -12.61
C ARG A 87 -8.09 7.20 -12.76
N GLU A 88 -7.89 8.37 -12.15
CA GLU A 88 -6.62 9.09 -12.26
C GLU A 88 -5.43 8.29 -11.73
N LYS A 89 -5.64 7.30 -10.85
CA LYS A 89 -4.57 6.38 -10.40
C LYS A 89 -4.13 5.39 -11.48
N GLU A 90 -4.97 5.08 -12.46
CA GLU A 90 -4.68 4.13 -13.55
C GLU A 90 -3.57 4.64 -14.48
N ARG A 91 -3.35 5.96 -14.59
CA ARG A 91 -2.23 6.52 -15.36
C ARG A 91 -0.87 6.08 -14.81
N TYR A 92 -0.83 5.66 -13.54
CA TYR A 92 0.37 5.15 -12.89
C TYR A 92 0.41 3.62 -12.88
N ALA A 93 -0.46 2.92 -13.63
CA ALA A 93 -0.51 1.46 -13.62
C ALA A 93 0.85 0.84 -13.99
N MET A 94 1.18 -0.25 -13.31
CA MET A 94 2.28 -1.13 -13.68
C MET A 94 2.00 -1.75 -15.05
N ASP A 95 3.06 -2.04 -15.79
CA ASP A 95 3.00 -2.79 -17.04
C ASP A 95 4.13 -3.82 -17.06
N LEU A 96 3.84 -5.00 -16.51
CA LEU A 96 4.81 -6.07 -16.40
C LEU A 96 5.25 -6.60 -17.78
N ALA A 97 4.41 -6.47 -18.82
CA ALA A 97 4.74 -6.91 -20.17
C ALA A 97 5.83 -6.03 -20.81
N SER A 98 5.86 -4.73 -20.51
CA SER A 98 6.94 -3.83 -20.91
C SER A 98 8.11 -3.77 -19.92
N GLY A 99 8.04 -4.50 -18.79
CA GLY A 99 9.03 -4.46 -17.72
C GLY A 99 8.89 -3.27 -16.76
N LYS A 100 7.80 -2.51 -16.86
CA LYS A 100 7.45 -1.43 -15.92
C LYS A 100 6.90 -2.02 -14.61
N ILE A 101 7.80 -2.27 -13.67
CA ILE A 101 7.51 -2.87 -12.35
C ILE A 101 7.11 -1.86 -11.26
N GLU A 102 7.17 -0.56 -11.55
CA GLU A 102 6.77 0.50 -10.62
C GLU A 102 5.40 1.05 -10.98
N GLY A 103 4.64 1.43 -9.96
CA GLY A 103 3.34 2.07 -10.11
C GLY A 103 2.20 1.38 -9.38
N TYR A 104 0.99 1.74 -9.77
CA TYR A 104 -0.27 1.23 -9.24
C TYR A 104 -0.56 -0.18 -9.75
N GLY A 105 -1.03 -1.06 -8.86
CA GLY A 105 -1.47 -2.41 -9.19
C GLY A 105 -2.63 -2.84 -8.31
N THR A 106 -3.49 -3.70 -8.85
CA THR A 106 -4.65 -4.29 -8.12
C THR A 106 -4.61 -5.81 -8.04
N LYS A 107 -3.67 -6.44 -8.74
CA LYS A 107 -3.57 -7.91 -8.81
C LYS A 107 -2.12 -8.31 -8.60
N LEU A 108 -1.87 -9.04 -7.52
CA LEU A 108 -0.73 -9.93 -7.41
C LEU A 108 -1.29 -11.35 -7.34
N ASP A 109 -0.90 -12.17 -8.29
CA ASP A 109 -1.19 -13.60 -8.25
C ASP A 109 -0.11 -14.29 -7.40
N VAL A 110 -0.55 -14.86 -6.28
CA VAL A 110 0.27 -15.71 -5.42
C VAL A 110 -0.35 -17.10 -5.48
N GLU A 111 0.35 -18.03 -6.13
CA GLU A 111 -0.08 -19.43 -6.25
C GLU A 111 -1.47 -19.60 -6.91
N GLY A 112 -1.77 -18.76 -7.90
CA GLY A 112 -3.06 -18.79 -8.62
C GLY A 112 -4.24 -18.19 -7.83
N LYS A 113 -3.96 -17.49 -6.74
CA LYS A 113 -4.93 -16.68 -5.99
C LYS A 113 -4.54 -15.21 -6.03
N LYS A 114 -5.55 -14.35 -6.21
CA LYS A 114 -5.36 -12.89 -6.17
C LYS A 114 -5.31 -12.41 -4.73
N THR A 115 -4.47 -11.42 -4.47
CA THR A 115 -4.41 -10.72 -3.19
C THR A 115 -5.58 -9.73 -3.05
N TRP A 116 -6.13 -9.59 -1.83
CA TRP A 116 -7.18 -8.61 -1.53
C TRP A 116 -6.56 -7.25 -1.17
N ASN A 117 -5.90 -6.61 -2.13
CA ASN A 117 -5.34 -5.29 -1.95
C ASN A 117 -5.16 -4.55 -3.29
N ASP A 118 -5.30 -3.23 -3.22
CA ASP A 118 -4.71 -2.32 -4.18
C ASP A 118 -3.38 -1.82 -3.61
N PHE A 119 -2.36 -1.65 -4.46
CA PHE A 119 -1.03 -1.26 -4.03
C PHE A 119 -0.37 -0.27 -4.98
N PHE A 120 0.65 0.41 -4.48
CA PHE A 120 1.53 1.27 -5.28
C PHE A 120 2.98 0.88 -4.96
N HIS A 121 3.70 0.40 -5.96
CA HIS A 121 5.04 -0.11 -5.83
C HIS A 121 6.07 0.90 -6.36
N VAL A 122 7.10 1.20 -5.57
CA VAL A 122 8.20 2.10 -5.96
C VAL A 122 9.52 1.45 -5.57
N VAL A 123 10.47 1.44 -6.50
CA VAL A 123 11.83 0.97 -6.29
C VAL A 123 12.71 2.19 -6.08
N VAL A 124 13.07 2.45 -4.81
CA VAL A 124 13.96 3.56 -4.46
C VAL A 124 15.38 3.02 -4.26
N PRO A 125 16.37 3.38 -5.09
CA PRO A 125 17.74 2.95 -4.87
C PRO A 125 18.31 3.60 -3.60
N PRO A 126 19.28 2.96 -2.92
CA PRO A 126 19.84 3.42 -1.64
C PRO A 126 20.30 4.88 -1.65
N GLU A 127 20.94 5.34 -2.73
CA GLU A 127 21.38 6.72 -2.89
C GLU A 127 20.23 7.76 -2.94
N LYS A 128 18.99 7.32 -3.13
CA LYS A 128 17.78 8.17 -3.17
C LYS A 128 16.87 7.95 -1.96
N VAL A 129 17.27 7.18 -0.95
CA VAL A 129 16.46 6.90 0.25
C VAL A 129 16.16 8.17 1.04
N VAL A 130 17.11 9.12 1.09
CA VAL A 130 16.90 10.45 1.69
C VAL A 130 15.85 11.26 0.91
N CYS A 131 15.58 10.93 -0.36
CA CYS A 131 14.58 11.53 -1.23
C CYS A 131 13.36 10.60 -1.47
N ALA A 132 13.22 9.49 -0.74
CA ALA A 132 12.06 8.60 -0.90
C ALA A 132 10.75 9.34 -0.56
N TRP A 133 10.81 10.26 0.40
CA TRP A 133 9.71 11.18 0.70
C TRP A 133 9.49 12.17 -0.46
N GLU A 134 10.56 12.64 -1.11
CA GLU A 134 10.47 13.51 -2.30
C GLU A 134 9.80 12.81 -3.49
N LEU A 135 10.05 11.50 -3.68
CA LEU A 135 9.42 10.69 -4.72
C LEU A 135 7.93 10.47 -4.44
N VAL A 136 7.58 10.09 -3.21
CA VAL A 136 6.17 10.04 -2.79
C VAL A 136 5.52 11.42 -2.97
N THR A 137 6.19 12.52 -2.59
CA THR A 137 5.69 13.87 -2.87
C THR A 137 5.72 14.25 -4.35
N LYS A 138 6.56 13.66 -5.21
CA LYS A 138 6.54 13.90 -6.65
C LYS A 138 5.31 13.24 -7.28
N TYR A 139 4.97 12.03 -6.83
CA TYR A 139 3.73 11.37 -7.21
C TYR A 139 2.50 12.10 -6.63
N THR A 140 2.61 12.70 -5.44
CA THR A 140 1.48 13.42 -4.82
C THR A 140 1.43 14.93 -5.07
N ALA A 141 2.48 15.53 -5.62
CA ALA A 141 2.45 16.88 -6.17
C ALA A 141 1.51 16.92 -7.37
N ASP A 142 1.53 15.87 -8.19
CA ASP A 142 0.57 15.62 -9.26
C ASP A 142 -0.87 15.48 -8.69
N VAL A 143 -1.05 14.78 -7.55
CA VAL A 143 -2.35 14.68 -6.85
C VAL A 143 -2.81 16.02 -6.28
N SER A 144 -1.90 16.83 -5.72
CA SER A 144 -2.24 18.18 -5.24
C SER A 144 -2.61 19.12 -6.38
N GLN A 145 -2.01 18.96 -7.57
CA GLN A 145 -2.41 19.69 -8.78
C GLN A 145 -3.80 19.25 -9.28
N ILE A 146 -4.16 17.97 -9.11
CA ILE A 146 -5.51 17.45 -9.39
C ILE A 146 -6.55 18.00 -8.38
N GLU A 147 -6.25 18.08 -7.09
CA GLU A 147 -7.15 18.70 -6.09
C GLU A 147 -7.30 20.22 -6.33
N ILE A 148 -6.20 20.92 -6.65
CA ILE A 148 -6.23 22.36 -6.96
C ILE A 148 -7.04 22.63 -8.24
N SER A 149 -6.88 21.82 -9.29
CA SER A 149 -7.67 21.98 -10.52
C SER A 149 -9.16 21.70 -10.32
N ARG A 150 -9.55 20.69 -9.53
CA ARG A 150 -10.96 20.44 -9.17
C ARG A 150 -11.57 21.58 -8.34
N SER A 151 -10.79 22.21 -7.45
CA SER A 151 -11.25 23.39 -6.70
C SER A 151 -11.50 24.62 -7.60
N SER A 152 -10.74 24.75 -8.69
CA SER A 152 -10.89 25.86 -9.65
C SER A 152 -12.01 25.69 -10.68
N VAL A 153 -12.55 24.47 -10.84
CA VAL A 153 -13.64 24.16 -11.78
C VAL A 153 -15.02 24.32 -11.11
N GLY A 154 -15.10 24.34 -9.77
CA GLY A 154 -16.35 24.43 -9.00
C GLY A 154 -16.99 25.82 -8.89
N GLU A 155 -16.44 26.87 -9.51
CA GLU A 155 -16.97 28.26 -9.40
C GLU A 155 -17.56 28.82 -10.70
N ARG A 156 -17.83 27.98 -11.73
CA ARG A 156 -18.52 28.44 -12.94
C ARG A 156 -19.62 27.48 -13.39
N GLU A 157 -20.74 27.51 -12.68
CA GLU A 157 -22.08 27.34 -13.26
C GLU A 157 -23.14 27.69 -12.20
N GLU A 158 -23.37 28.99 -12.00
CA GLU A 158 -24.69 29.55 -11.68
C GLU A 158 -24.67 31.02 -12.13
N MET A 159 -25.22 31.28 -13.31
CA MET A 159 -25.70 32.60 -13.73
C MET A 159 -26.85 32.45 -14.72
#